data_AF-A0A6P5QIQ1-F1
#
_entry.id   AF-A0A6P5QIQ1-F1
#
_cell.length_a   1.000
_cell.length_b   1.000
_cell.length_c   1.000
_cell.angle_alpha   90.00
_cell.angle_beta   90.00
_cell.angle_gamma   90.00
#
_symmetry.space_group_name_H-M   'P 1'
#
loop_
_entity.id
_entity.type
_entity.pdbx_description
1 polymer ?
#
loop_
_entity_poly.entity_id
_entity_poly.type
_entity_poly.pdbx_seq_one_letter_code
_entity_poly.pdbx_strand_id
1 'polypeptide(L)'
;MAHQTGIHATEELKEFFAKARAGSIRLIKVIIEDEQLVLGASQEPVGRWDQDYDRAVLPLLDAQEPCYLLFRLDSQNAQGFEWLFLAWSPDNSPVRLKMLYAATRATVKKEFGGGHIKDELFGTVKDDLSLAGYQKHLSSCAAPAPLTSAERELQQIRINEVKTEISVESKHQTLQGLAFPLQPEAQRALQQLKQKTVNYIQLKLDLERETIELVHTEPTNVAQLPSRVPRDAARYHFFLYKHTHEGDTLESVVFIYSMPGYKCSIKERMLYSSCKSRLLDSVEQDFQLEIAKKIEIGDGAELTAEFLYDEVHPKQHAFKQAFAKPKGPGGKRGHKRLIRGPGENGEDS
;
A
#
# COMPACT_ATOMS: atom_id res chain seq x y z
N MET A 1 -28.29 1.77 0.39
CA MET A 1 -29.58 2.45 0.13
C MET A 1 -30.05 3.02 1.45
N ALA A 2 -30.17 4.35 1.57
CA ALA A 2 -30.58 5.01 2.80
C ALA A 2 -31.89 5.76 2.52
N HIS A 3 -32.93 5.49 3.33
CA HIS A 3 -34.25 6.16 3.30
C HIS A 3 -34.91 6.28 1.91
N GLN A 4 -35.01 5.17 1.17
CA GLN A 4 -35.75 5.16 -0.10
C GLN A 4 -37.25 5.05 0.12
N THR A 5 -38.03 5.72 -0.73
CA THR A 5 -39.50 5.74 -0.74
C THR A 5 -40.12 4.45 -1.26
N GLY A 6 -39.34 3.60 -1.93
CA GLY A 6 -39.86 2.42 -2.65
C GLY A 6 -40.53 2.76 -3.98
N ILE A 7 -40.47 4.02 -4.42
CA ILE A 7 -40.96 4.45 -5.73
C ILE A 7 -40.04 3.92 -6.82
N HIS A 8 -40.64 3.27 -7.83
CA HIS A 8 -39.94 2.67 -8.96
C HIS A 8 -40.28 3.36 -10.27
N ALA A 9 -39.40 3.17 -11.26
CA ALA A 9 -39.67 3.54 -12.64
C ALA A 9 -40.75 2.66 -13.26
N THR A 10 -41.69 3.30 -13.94
CA THR A 10 -42.63 2.61 -14.84
C THR A 10 -41.87 1.91 -15.96
N GLU A 11 -42.44 0.83 -16.51
CA GLU A 11 -41.81 0.10 -17.61
C GLU A 11 -41.62 1.00 -18.84
N GLU A 12 -42.58 1.89 -19.12
CA GLU A 12 -42.47 2.90 -20.19
C GLU A 12 -41.23 3.80 -20.03
N LEU A 13 -40.96 4.26 -18.81
CA LEU A 13 -39.78 5.07 -18.52
C LEU A 13 -38.48 4.27 -18.69
N LYS A 14 -38.46 2.98 -18.31
CA LYS A 14 -37.28 2.11 -18.48
C LYS A 14 -36.97 1.86 -19.95
N GLU A 15 -38.00 1.61 -20.77
CA GLU A 15 -37.87 1.49 -22.21
C GLU A 15 -37.36 2.80 -22.83
N PHE A 16 -37.87 3.93 -22.36
CA PHE A 16 -37.43 5.25 -22.79
C PHE A 16 -35.95 5.51 -22.43
N PHE A 17 -35.50 5.12 -21.23
CA PHE A 17 -34.09 5.18 -20.86
C PHE A 17 -33.21 4.31 -21.76
N ALA A 18 -33.67 3.11 -22.13
CA ALA A 18 -32.95 2.26 -23.06
C ALA A 18 -32.79 2.92 -24.44
N LYS A 19 -33.87 3.56 -24.95
CA LYS A 19 -33.83 4.34 -26.19
C LYS A 19 -32.90 5.56 -26.07
N ALA A 20 -32.97 6.29 -24.96
CA ALA A 20 -32.15 7.47 -24.74
C ALA A 20 -30.65 7.17 -24.73
N ARG A 21 -30.25 6.04 -24.14
CA ARG A 21 -28.85 5.56 -24.14
C ARG A 21 -28.31 5.31 -25.56
N ALA A 22 -29.16 5.05 -26.56
CA ALA A 22 -28.76 4.93 -27.96
C ALA A 22 -28.40 6.28 -28.62
N GLY A 23 -28.61 7.41 -27.95
CA GLY A 23 -28.18 8.73 -28.42
C GLY A 23 -29.20 9.51 -29.25
N SER A 24 -30.48 9.13 -29.25
CA SER A 24 -31.52 9.88 -29.98
C SER A 24 -32.12 11.06 -29.20
N ILE A 25 -31.90 11.13 -27.88
CA ILE A 25 -32.57 12.09 -26.99
C ILE A 25 -31.52 12.99 -26.33
N ARG A 26 -31.83 14.28 -26.19
CA ARG A 26 -30.98 15.30 -25.55
C ARG A 26 -31.36 15.54 -24.10
N LEU A 27 -32.65 15.57 -23.79
CA LEU A 27 -33.15 15.87 -22.45
C LEU A 27 -34.33 14.96 -22.09
N ILE A 28 -34.35 14.53 -20.84
CA ILE A 28 -35.44 13.76 -20.23
C ILE A 28 -35.84 14.44 -18.93
N LYS A 29 -37.10 14.86 -18.81
CA LYS A 29 -37.72 15.29 -17.54
C LYS A 29 -38.43 14.08 -16.94
N VAL A 30 -38.06 13.75 -15.71
CA VAL A 30 -38.69 12.69 -14.92
C VAL A 30 -39.38 13.34 -13.74
N ILE A 31 -40.65 13.00 -13.56
CA ILE A 31 -41.49 13.48 -12.46
C ILE A 31 -42.05 12.29 -11.70
N ILE A 32 -42.51 12.56 -10.47
CA ILE A 32 -43.19 11.58 -9.63
C ILE A 32 -44.68 11.90 -9.65
N GLU A 33 -45.46 11.01 -10.24
CA GLU A 33 -46.92 11.05 -10.27
C GLU A 33 -47.45 9.73 -9.71
N ASP A 34 -48.47 9.79 -8.86
CA ASP A 34 -49.11 8.61 -8.24
C ASP A 34 -48.12 7.57 -7.66
N GLU A 35 -47.08 8.05 -6.97
CA GLU A 35 -46.01 7.23 -6.36
C GLU A 35 -45.20 6.38 -7.36
N GLN A 36 -45.13 6.83 -8.62
CA GLN A 36 -44.34 6.20 -9.68
C GLN A 36 -43.47 7.25 -10.41
N LEU A 37 -42.32 6.83 -10.91
CA LEU A 37 -41.51 7.69 -11.78
C LEU A 37 -42.02 7.57 -13.21
N VAL A 38 -42.41 8.71 -13.77
CA VAL A 38 -42.98 8.83 -15.11
C VAL A 38 -42.20 9.84 -15.95
N LEU A 39 -42.32 9.71 -17.27
CA LEU A 39 -41.74 10.64 -18.23
C LEU A 39 -42.61 11.91 -18.28
N GLY A 40 -42.07 13.04 -17.82
CA GLY A 40 -42.77 14.33 -17.90
C GLY A 40 -42.61 15.01 -19.27
N ALA A 41 -41.38 15.10 -19.76
CA ALA A 41 -41.07 15.71 -21.05
C ALA A 41 -39.79 15.14 -21.64
N SER A 42 -39.62 15.24 -22.95
CA SER A 42 -38.36 14.91 -23.62
C SER A 42 -38.07 15.85 -24.79
N GLN A 43 -36.80 16.01 -25.12
CA GLN A 43 -36.37 16.81 -26.27
C GLN A 43 -35.26 16.09 -27.03
N GLU A 44 -35.29 16.24 -28.35
CA GLU A 44 -34.26 15.74 -29.27
C GLU A 44 -33.10 16.73 -29.40
N PRO A 45 -31.89 16.27 -29.75
CA PRO A 45 -30.74 17.15 -29.97
C PRO A 45 -30.97 18.03 -31.20
N VAL A 46 -30.78 19.34 -31.07
CA VAL A 46 -30.92 20.30 -32.18
C VAL A 46 -29.54 20.79 -32.64
N GLY A 47 -28.63 21.00 -31.70
CA GLY A 47 -27.27 21.44 -31.96
C GLY A 47 -26.27 20.82 -30.99
N ARG A 48 -25.19 21.56 -30.73
CA ARG A 48 -24.19 21.18 -29.74
C ARG A 48 -24.80 21.26 -28.33
N TRP A 49 -24.32 20.41 -27.44
CA TRP A 49 -24.86 20.29 -26.09
C TRP A 49 -24.85 21.62 -25.32
N ASP A 50 -23.84 22.46 -25.49
CA ASP A 50 -23.68 23.76 -24.83
C ASP A 50 -24.74 24.77 -25.26
N GLN A 51 -25.04 24.83 -26.56
CA GLN A 51 -26.06 25.71 -27.13
C GLN A 51 -27.48 25.24 -26.86
N ASP A 52 -27.67 23.92 -26.72
CA ASP A 52 -28.96 23.31 -26.41
C ASP A 52 -29.30 23.43 -24.91
N TYR A 53 -28.30 23.51 -24.03
CA TYR A 53 -28.46 23.35 -22.59
C TYR A 53 -29.49 24.31 -21.98
N ASP A 54 -29.25 25.62 -22.03
CA ASP A 54 -30.13 26.60 -21.38
C ASP A 54 -31.53 26.64 -22.01
N ARG A 55 -31.61 26.46 -23.34
CA ARG A 55 -32.87 26.43 -24.08
C ARG A 55 -33.72 25.21 -23.73
N ALA A 56 -33.08 24.08 -23.42
CA ALA A 56 -33.78 22.84 -23.10
C ALA A 56 -34.13 22.75 -21.60
N VAL A 57 -33.19 23.14 -20.72
CA VAL A 57 -33.30 22.96 -19.26
C VAL A 57 -34.14 24.03 -18.60
N LEU A 58 -33.85 25.33 -18.80
CA LEU A 58 -34.44 26.42 -18.02
C LEU A 58 -35.97 26.57 -18.15
N PRO A 59 -36.60 26.30 -19.32
CA PRO A 59 -38.06 26.35 -19.46
C PRO A 59 -38.78 25.24 -18.69
N LEU A 60 -38.11 24.12 -18.41
CA LEU A 60 -38.70 22.96 -17.71
C LEU A 60 -38.61 23.06 -16.19
N LEU A 61 -37.94 24.09 -15.67
CA LEU A 61 -37.78 24.36 -14.24
C LEU A 61 -38.96 25.19 -13.72
N ASP A 62 -39.90 24.50 -13.07
CA ASP A 62 -41.07 25.09 -12.42
C ASP A 62 -40.71 25.73 -11.08
N ALA A 63 -41.37 26.83 -10.71
CA ALA A 63 -40.99 27.60 -9.50
C ALA A 63 -41.40 26.92 -8.17
N GLN A 64 -42.35 25.98 -8.20
CA GLN A 64 -42.94 25.33 -7.02
C GLN A 64 -42.91 23.80 -7.06
N GLU A 65 -42.45 23.22 -8.16
CA GLU A 65 -42.48 21.77 -8.38
C GLU A 65 -41.06 21.24 -8.62
N PRO A 66 -40.56 20.31 -7.78
CA PRO A 66 -39.31 19.62 -8.02
C PRO A 66 -39.42 18.68 -9.23
N CYS A 67 -38.30 18.46 -9.93
CA CYS A 67 -38.21 17.45 -10.98
C CYS A 67 -36.78 16.92 -11.12
N TYR A 68 -36.61 15.82 -11.86
CA TYR A 68 -35.29 15.38 -12.30
C TYR A 68 -35.13 15.61 -13.78
N LEU A 69 -33.96 16.03 -14.20
CA LEU A 69 -33.60 16.20 -15.59
C LEU A 69 -32.33 15.40 -15.89
N LEU A 70 -32.36 14.62 -16.96
CA LEU A 70 -31.20 13.93 -17.51
C LEU A 70 -30.85 14.60 -18.83
N PHE A 71 -29.71 15.28 -18.88
CA PHE A 71 -29.26 16.00 -20.05
C PHE A 71 -28.04 15.32 -20.66
N ARG A 72 -28.08 15.02 -21.96
CA ARG A 72 -27.01 14.32 -22.67
C ARG A 72 -25.90 15.27 -23.09
N LEU A 73 -24.66 14.95 -22.75
CA LEU A 73 -23.47 15.60 -23.29
C LEU A 73 -23.10 15.01 -24.66
N ASP A 74 -22.29 15.73 -25.43
CA ASP A 74 -21.72 15.19 -26.67
C ASP A 74 -20.47 14.32 -26.42
N SER A 75 -20.00 14.26 -25.18
CA SER A 75 -18.90 13.38 -24.75
C SER A 75 -19.38 11.94 -24.54
N GLN A 76 -18.45 10.98 -24.65
CA GLN A 76 -18.71 9.56 -24.48
C GLN A 76 -17.70 8.92 -23.53
N ASN A 77 -18.15 7.88 -22.81
CA ASN A 77 -17.33 7.01 -21.99
C ASN A 77 -17.43 5.56 -22.48
N ALA A 78 -16.83 4.60 -21.75
CA ALA A 78 -16.84 3.19 -22.13
C ALA A 78 -18.25 2.55 -22.24
N GLN A 79 -19.29 3.19 -21.69
CA GLN A 79 -20.67 2.71 -21.72
C GLN A 79 -21.53 3.42 -22.79
N GLY A 80 -21.10 4.57 -23.32
CA GLY A 80 -21.83 5.34 -24.33
C GLY A 80 -21.75 6.84 -24.07
N PHE A 81 -22.77 7.60 -24.47
CA PHE A 81 -22.85 9.03 -24.18
C PHE A 81 -22.86 9.32 -22.67
N GLU A 82 -22.18 10.39 -22.27
CA GLU A 82 -22.19 10.91 -20.90
C GLU A 82 -23.43 11.78 -20.67
N TRP A 83 -23.95 11.75 -19.45
CA TRP A 83 -25.15 12.46 -19.04
C TRP A 83 -24.91 13.29 -17.79
N LEU A 84 -25.59 14.42 -17.73
CA LEU A 84 -25.75 15.23 -16.52
C LEU A 84 -27.06 14.85 -15.86
N PHE A 85 -27.00 14.60 -14.56
CA PHE A 85 -28.19 14.40 -13.74
C PHE A 85 -28.46 15.66 -12.92
N LEU A 86 -29.53 16.38 -13.25
CA LEU A 86 -29.93 17.60 -12.57
C LEU A 86 -31.12 17.29 -11.67
N ALA A 87 -30.96 17.52 -10.37
CA ALA A 87 -32.04 17.46 -9.38
C ALA A 87 -32.51 18.88 -9.08
N TRP A 88 -33.68 19.23 -9.59
CA TRP A 88 -34.33 20.51 -9.34
C TRP A 88 -35.26 20.39 -8.13
N SER A 89 -35.05 21.23 -7.12
CA SER A 89 -35.90 21.27 -5.93
C SER A 89 -35.97 22.70 -5.38
N PRO A 90 -36.85 23.57 -5.92
CA PRO A 90 -36.90 24.96 -5.50
C PRO A 90 -37.39 25.08 -4.06
N ASP A 91 -36.86 26.07 -3.34
CA ASP A 91 -37.14 26.23 -1.91
C ASP A 91 -38.62 26.48 -1.60
N ASN A 92 -39.33 27.14 -2.53
CA ASN A 92 -40.75 27.42 -2.47
C ASN A 92 -41.65 26.19 -2.65
N SER A 93 -41.09 25.01 -2.97
CA SER A 93 -41.86 23.79 -3.12
C SER A 93 -42.39 23.27 -1.77
N PRO A 94 -43.57 22.64 -1.74
CA PRO A 94 -44.07 21.94 -0.57
C PRO A 94 -43.06 20.93 0.00
N VAL A 95 -42.88 20.91 1.32
CA VAL A 95 -41.90 20.05 2.02
C VAL A 95 -42.08 18.57 1.66
N ARG A 96 -43.33 18.11 1.54
CA ARG A 96 -43.65 16.73 1.14
C ARG A 96 -43.00 16.35 -0.20
N LEU A 97 -43.09 17.23 -1.20
CA LEU A 97 -42.49 17.00 -2.52
C LEU A 97 -40.97 17.03 -2.43
N LYS A 98 -40.38 18.01 -1.72
CA LYS A 98 -38.92 18.08 -1.53
C LYS A 98 -38.37 16.80 -0.91
N MET A 99 -39.03 16.27 0.11
CA MET A 99 -38.65 15.00 0.74
C MET A 99 -38.78 13.82 -0.23
N LEU A 100 -39.88 13.74 -0.99
CA LEU A 100 -40.12 12.68 -1.97
C LEU A 100 -39.04 12.64 -3.05
N TYR A 101 -38.71 13.81 -3.62
CA TYR A 101 -37.68 13.94 -4.64
C TYR A 101 -36.25 13.84 -4.06
N ALA A 102 -36.01 14.17 -2.81
CA ALA A 102 -34.71 13.88 -2.18
C ALA A 102 -34.51 12.37 -1.99
N ALA A 103 -35.54 11.66 -1.52
CA ALA A 103 -35.50 10.23 -1.19
C ALA A 103 -35.52 9.31 -2.42
N THR A 104 -36.11 9.75 -3.54
CA THR A 104 -36.21 8.96 -4.78
C THR A 104 -35.01 9.16 -5.71
N ARG A 105 -34.14 10.15 -5.44
CA ARG A 105 -33.00 10.54 -6.29
C ARG A 105 -32.05 9.38 -6.61
N ALA A 106 -31.70 8.60 -5.60
CA ALA A 106 -30.81 7.45 -5.77
C ALA A 106 -31.43 6.34 -6.65
N THR A 107 -32.76 6.19 -6.59
CA THR A 107 -33.47 5.20 -7.42
C THR A 107 -33.43 5.59 -8.88
N VAL A 108 -33.71 6.86 -9.22
CA VAL A 108 -33.64 7.34 -10.62
C VAL A 108 -32.26 7.11 -11.23
N LYS A 109 -31.18 7.45 -10.50
CA LYS A 109 -29.80 7.22 -10.98
C LYS A 109 -29.49 5.73 -11.19
N LYS A 110 -30.02 4.86 -10.33
CA LYS A 110 -29.86 3.41 -10.45
C LYS A 110 -30.62 2.85 -11.66
N GLU A 111 -31.87 3.26 -11.84
CA GLU A 111 -32.72 2.82 -12.96
C GLU A 111 -32.20 3.33 -14.32
N PHE A 112 -31.65 4.55 -14.36
CA PHE A 112 -31.03 5.10 -15.56
C PHE A 112 -29.69 4.41 -15.89
N GLY A 113 -28.90 4.10 -14.87
CA GLY A 113 -27.57 3.50 -14.99
C GLY A 113 -26.47 4.50 -14.65
N GLY A 114 -25.99 4.46 -13.41
CA GLY A 114 -25.02 5.44 -12.88
C GLY A 114 -23.70 5.54 -13.65
N GLY A 115 -23.33 4.51 -14.43
CA GLY A 115 -22.13 4.56 -15.27
C GLY A 115 -22.23 5.49 -16.49
N HIS A 116 -23.44 5.94 -16.87
CA HIS A 116 -23.63 6.96 -17.90
C HIS A 116 -23.62 8.39 -17.33
N ILE A 117 -23.82 8.56 -16.03
CA ILE A 117 -23.91 9.86 -15.39
C ILE A 117 -22.50 10.32 -15.03
N LYS A 118 -22.07 11.44 -15.62
CA LYS A 118 -20.77 12.03 -15.37
C LYS A 118 -20.80 12.92 -14.13
N ASP A 119 -21.71 13.89 -14.13
CA ASP A 119 -21.85 14.89 -13.08
C ASP A 119 -23.30 14.94 -12.58
N GLU A 120 -23.44 15.25 -11.30
CA GLU A 120 -24.72 15.44 -10.64
C GLU A 120 -24.80 16.86 -10.10
N LEU A 121 -25.84 17.58 -10.50
CA LEU A 121 -26.11 18.93 -10.03
C LEU A 121 -27.40 18.93 -9.23
N PHE A 122 -27.38 19.67 -8.12
CA PHE A 122 -28.56 19.98 -7.34
C PHE A 122 -28.75 21.48 -7.36
N GLY A 123 -29.95 21.94 -7.71
CA GLY A 123 -30.25 23.37 -7.78
C GLY A 123 -31.57 23.70 -7.12
N THR A 124 -31.59 24.84 -6.43
CA THR A 124 -32.79 25.43 -5.84
C THR A 124 -33.19 26.72 -6.55
N VAL A 125 -32.24 27.38 -7.25
CA VAL A 125 -32.49 28.51 -8.13
C VAL A 125 -32.11 28.20 -9.58
N LYS A 126 -32.75 28.86 -10.55
CA LYS A 126 -32.52 28.59 -11.99
C LYS A 126 -31.05 28.80 -12.40
N ASP A 127 -30.38 29.74 -11.76
CA ASP A 127 -28.97 30.03 -12.01
C ASP A 127 -28.05 28.85 -11.64
N ASP A 128 -28.40 28.02 -10.65
CA ASP A 128 -27.61 26.84 -10.25
C ASP A 128 -27.56 25.79 -11.37
N LEU A 129 -28.70 25.63 -12.06
CA LEU A 129 -28.87 24.64 -13.14
C LEU A 129 -28.69 25.23 -14.53
N SER A 130 -28.36 26.52 -14.66
CA SER A 130 -27.98 27.16 -15.92
C SER A 130 -26.62 26.66 -16.42
N LEU A 131 -26.30 26.90 -17.69
CA LEU A 131 -24.99 26.55 -18.26
C LEU A 131 -23.85 27.22 -17.48
N ALA A 132 -24.05 28.48 -17.09
CA ALA A 132 -23.10 29.21 -16.25
C ALA A 132 -22.97 28.57 -14.86
N GLY A 133 -24.06 28.07 -14.28
CA GLY A 133 -24.07 27.31 -13.03
C GLY A 133 -23.27 26.02 -13.15
N TYR A 134 -23.45 25.27 -14.23
CA TYR A 134 -22.67 24.06 -14.50
C TYR A 134 -21.17 24.34 -14.68
N GLN A 135 -20.80 25.41 -15.39
CA GLN A 135 -19.39 25.80 -15.50
C GLN A 135 -18.77 26.17 -14.15
N LYS A 136 -19.52 26.84 -13.27
CA LYS A 136 -19.09 27.12 -11.88
C LYS A 136 -18.96 25.85 -11.05
N HIS A 137 -19.83 24.86 -11.26
CA HIS A 137 -19.71 23.57 -10.60
C HIS A 137 -18.39 22.87 -10.98
N LEU A 138 -18.07 22.82 -12.29
CA LEU A 138 -16.82 22.23 -12.77
C LEU A 138 -15.58 22.94 -12.21
N SER A 139 -15.59 24.28 -12.14
CA SER A 139 -14.49 25.04 -11.55
C SER A 139 -14.37 24.82 -10.05
N SER A 140 -15.48 24.67 -9.33
CA SER A 140 -15.49 24.34 -7.90
C SER A 140 -14.97 22.92 -7.63
N CYS A 141 -15.27 21.94 -8.48
CA CYS A 141 -14.75 20.58 -8.35
C CYS A 141 -13.24 20.50 -8.64
N ALA A 142 -12.73 21.36 -9.53
CA ALA A 142 -11.31 21.49 -9.83
C ALA A 142 -10.54 22.32 -8.79
N ALA A 143 -11.24 23.08 -7.94
CA ALA A 143 -10.62 23.88 -6.89
C ALA A 143 -10.02 22.98 -5.78
N PRO A 144 -8.96 23.43 -5.10
CA PRO A 144 -8.35 22.66 -4.02
C PRO A 144 -9.36 22.43 -2.89
N ALA A 145 -9.43 21.19 -2.41
CA ALA A 145 -10.28 20.84 -1.28
C ALA A 145 -9.90 21.66 -0.03
N PRO A 146 -10.88 22.11 0.77
CA PRO A 146 -10.59 22.81 2.01
C PRO A 146 -9.95 21.83 3.01
N LEU A 147 -8.67 22.04 3.29
CA LEU A 147 -7.89 21.28 4.26
C LEU A 147 -7.82 22.04 5.59
N THR A 148 -7.92 21.31 6.69
CA THR A 148 -7.64 21.82 8.04
C THR A 148 -6.15 22.12 8.23
N SER A 149 -5.78 22.91 9.24
CA SER A 149 -4.37 23.19 9.55
C SER A 149 -3.57 21.92 9.82
N ALA A 150 -4.14 20.98 10.59
CA ALA A 150 -3.52 19.70 10.90
C ALA A 150 -3.28 18.82 9.66
N GLU A 151 -4.23 18.78 8.71
CA GLU A 151 -4.05 18.03 7.47
C GLU A 151 -2.96 18.62 6.57
N ARG A 152 -2.85 19.96 6.52
CA ARG A 152 -1.76 20.63 5.80
C ARG A 152 -0.40 20.32 6.41
N GLU A 153 -0.30 20.33 7.75
CA GLU A 153 0.94 19.96 8.45
C GLU A 153 1.33 18.51 8.18
N LEU A 154 0.37 17.58 8.24
CA LEU A 154 0.63 16.16 7.98
C LEU A 154 1.03 15.89 6.52
N GLN A 155 0.41 16.61 5.57
CA GLN A 155 0.82 16.57 4.17
C GLN A 155 2.26 17.09 4.00
N GLN A 156 2.63 18.16 4.70
CA GLN A 156 3.98 18.71 4.65
C GLN A 156 5.03 17.74 5.21
N ILE A 157 4.73 17.06 6.33
CA ILE A 157 5.58 16.02 6.91
C ILE A 157 5.80 14.90 5.89
N ARG A 158 4.73 14.38 5.29
CA ARG A 158 4.83 13.32 4.27
C ARG A 158 5.69 13.74 3.08
N ILE A 159 5.54 14.98 2.58
CA ILE A 159 6.37 15.48 1.48
C ILE A 159 7.86 15.56 1.87
N ASN A 160 8.14 15.97 3.12
CA ASN A 160 9.50 16.06 3.63
C ASN A 160 10.13 14.67 3.85
N GLU A 161 9.37 13.70 4.36
CA GLU A 161 9.82 12.31 4.56
C GLU A 161 10.24 11.66 3.23
N VAL A 162 9.41 11.79 2.18
CA VAL A 162 9.74 11.26 0.84
C VAL A 162 11.04 11.85 0.30
N LYS A 163 11.36 13.11 0.61
CA LYS A 163 12.63 13.73 0.19
C LYS A 163 13.82 13.21 0.98
N THR A 164 13.64 12.89 2.26
CA THR A 164 14.73 12.35 3.10
C THR A 164 15.09 10.90 2.76
N GLU A 165 14.19 10.10 2.20
CA GLU A 165 14.48 8.72 1.79
C GLU A 165 15.42 8.61 0.58
N ILE A 166 15.57 9.68 -0.22
CA ILE A 166 16.40 9.70 -1.45
C ILE A 166 17.84 10.18 -1.15
N SER A 167 18.24 10.36 0.12
CA SER A 167 19.66 10.60 0.44
C SER A 167 20.43 9.27 0.43
N VAL A 168 21.26 9.10 -0.59
CA VAL A 168 22.18 7.95 -0.77
C VAL A 168 23.40 8.05 0.18
N GLU A 169 23.54 9.16 0.91
CA GLU A 169 24.55 9.25 1.97
C GLU A 169 24.08 8.46 3.18
N SER A 170 24.74 7.31 3.37
CA SER A 170 24.81 6.48 4.57
C SER A 170 23.87 6.94 5.67
N LYS A 171 22.76 6.21 5.85
CA LYS A 171 21.84 6.30 7.00
C LYS A 171 22.61 6.89 8.17
N HIS A 172 22.29 8.12 8.57
CA HIS A 172 22.92 8.75 9.72
C HIS A 172 22.64 7.80 10.89
N GLN A 173 23.59 6.90 11.18
CA GLN A 173 23.45 5.91 12.22
C GLN A 173 23.59 6.73 13.48
N THR A 174 22.45 7.05 14.09
CA THR A 174 22.30 8.03 15.18
C THR A 174 23.14 7.69 16.40
N LEU A 175 23.72 6.48 16.46
CA LEU A 175 24.67 6.05 17.47
C LEU A 175 25.94 5.54 16.78
N GLN A 176 27.03 6.32 16.88
CA GLN A 176 28.37 5.82 16.58
C GLN A 176 28.67 4.68 17.56
N GLY A 177 29.11 3.52 17.05
CA GLY A 177 29.43 2.37 17.91
C GLY A 177 30.53 2.71 18.93
N LEU A 178 30.44 2.12 20.12
CA LEU A 178 31.40 2.32 21.21
C LEU A 178 32.66 1.49 20.95
N ALA A 179 33.84 2.10 21.10
CA ALA A 179 35.12 1.45 20.85
C ALA A 179 35.82 1.10 22.17
N PHE A 180 35.60 -0.12 22.67
CA PHE A 180 36.36 -0.65 23.80
C PHE A 180 37.70 -1.21 23.29
N PRO A 181 38.85 -0.84 23.90
CA PRO A 181 40.14 -1.37 23.51
C PRO A 181 40.23 -2.88 23.75
N LEU A 182 40.76 -3.61 22.77
CA LEU A 182 41.10 -5.02 22.92
C LEU A 182 42.38 -5.17 23.75
N GLN A 183 42.32 -6.02 24.78
CA GLN A 183 43.51 -6.38 25.54
C GLN A 183 44.54 -7.13 24.66
N PRO A 184 45.85 -7.03 24.95
CA PRO A 184 46.91 -7.66 24.14
C PRO A 184 46.74 -9.18 23.95
N GLU A 185 46.17 -9.87 24.94
CA GLU A 185 45.89 -11.31 24.88
C GLU A 185 44.80 -11.64 23.84
N ALA A 186 43.74 -10.84 23.78
CA ALA A 186 42.68 -10.99 22.78
C ALA A 186 43.19 -10.70 21.37
N GLN A 187 44.04 -9.67 21.21
CA GLN A 187 44.69 -9.35 19.93
C GLN A 187 45.58 -10.51 19.43
N ARG A 188 46.37 -11.11 20.32
CA ARG A 188 47.19 -12.29 20.00
C ARG A 188 46.32 -13.49 19.60
N ALA A 189 45.22 -13.73 20.30
CA ALA A 189 44.30 -14.81 19.96
C ALA A 189 43.69 -14.62 18.56
N LEU A 190 43.27 -13.40 18.20
CA LEU A 190 42.75 -13.08 16.86
C LEU A 190 43.81 -13.31 15.77
N GLN A 191 45.07 -12.96 16.02
CA GLN A 191 46.18 -13.26 15.10
C GLN A 191 46.43 -14.77 14.95
N GLN A 192 46.33 -15.53 16.05
CA GLN A 192 46.44 -16.99 16.01
C GLN A 192 45.28 -17.63 15.25
N LEU A 193 44.06 -17.07 15.34
CA LEU A 193 42.90 -17.54 14.58
C LEU A 193 43.07 -17.25 13.08
N LYS A 194 43.64 -16.09 12.71
CA LYS A 194 44.00 -15.79 11.32
C LYS A 194 45.00 -16.80 10.76
N GLN A 195 45.98 -17.20 11.56
CA GLN A 195 46.95 -18.25 11.22
C GLN A 195 46.37 -19.66 11.30
N LYS A 196 45.09 -19.80 11.70
CA LYS A 196 44.37 -21.06 11.88
C LYS A 196 45.01 -22.00 12.92
N THR A 197 45.81 -21.44 13.83
CA THR A 197 46.44 -22.18 14.95
C THR A 197 45.42 -22.49 16.04
N VAL A 198 44.48 -21.57 16.28
CA VAL A 198 43.32 -21.78 17.14
C VAL A 198 42.06 -21.84 16.29
N ASN A 199 41.06 -22.62 16.72
CA ASN A 199 39.79 -22.75 16.03
C ASN A 199 38.63 -22.03 16.72
N TYR A 200 38.83 -21.53 17.93
CA TYR A 200 37.79 -20.88 18.73
C TYR A 200 38.39 -19.84 19.67
N ILE A 201 37.71 -18.71 19.79
CA ILE A 201 38.01 -17.63 20.74
C ILE A 201 36.71 -17.22 21.41
N GLN A 202 36.72 -17.10 22.73
CA GLN A 202 35.66 -16.44 23.49
C GLN A 202 36.17 -15.14 24.11
N LEU A 203 35.44 -14.04 23.88
CA LEU A 203 35.72 -12.73 24.47
C LEU A 203 34.58 -12.31 25.41
N LYS A 204 34.94 -11.55 26.45
CA LYS A 204 34.02 -10.87 27.36
C LYS A 204 34.33 -9.37 27.40
N LEU A 205 33.33 -8.56 27.73
CA LEU A 205 33.53 -7.16 28.08
C LEU A 205 33.74 -7.04 29.59
N ASP A 206 34.78 -6.33 29.97
CA ASP A 206 34.92 -5.77 31.31
C ASP A 206 34.11 -4.45 31.36
N LEU A 207 33.03 -4.46 32.16
CA LEU A 207 32.09 -3.32 32.27
C LEU A 207 32.59 -2.20 33.19
N GLU A 208 33.65 -2.45 33.96
CA GLU A 208 34.27 -1.48 34.88
C GLU A 208 35.46 -0.80 34.21
N ARG A 209 36.32 -1.58 33.54
CA ARG A 209 37.50 -1.07 32.83
C ARG A 209 37.22 -0.67 31.39
N GLU A 210 36.03 -0.95 30.90
CA GLU A 210 35.59 -0.68 29.52
C GLU A 210 36.54 -1.28 28.48
N THR A 211 36.99 -2.52 28.69
CA THR A 211 37.90 -3.22 27.77
C THR A 211 37.37 -4.58 27.33
N ILE A 212 37.85 -5.08 26.19
CA ILE A 212 37.50 -6.41 25.69
C ILE A 212 38.61 -7.40 26.06
N GLU A 213 38.26 -8.40 26.85
CA GLU A 213 39.19 -9.38 27.41
C GLU A 213 38.97 -10.77 26.79
N LEU A 214 40.06 -11.54 26.71
CA LEU A 214 40.03 -12.95 26.33
C LEU A 214 39.54 -13.80 27.50
N VAL A 215 38.58 -14.70 27.27
CA VAL A 215 38.17 -15.71 28.26
C VAL A 215 39.00 -16.96 28.09
N HIS A 216 38.96 -17.57 26.90
CA HIS A 216 39.74 -18.77 26.57
C HIS A 216 39.80 -19.01 25.05
N THR A 217 40.72 -19.86 24.62
CA THR A 217 40.93 -20.31 23.23
C THR A 217 40.91 -21.84 23.08
N GLU A 218 40.19 -22.51 23.99
CA GLU A 218 40.15 -23.98 24.00
C GLU A 218 39.63 -24.55 22.67
N PRO A 219 40.32 -25.58 22.11
CA PRO A 219 39.89 -26.22 20.88
C PRO A 219 38.43 -26.68 20.98
N THR A 220 37.60 -26.23 20.04
CA THR A 220 36.16 -26.50 20.05
C THR A 220 35.74 -27.07 18.71
N ASN A 221 35.01 -28.18 18.73
CA ASN A 221 34.35 -28.74 17.55
C ASN A 221 32.89 -28.28 17.48
N VAL A 222 32.24 -28.45 16.33
CA VAL A 222 30.82 -28.07 16.11
C VAL A 222 29.89 -28.66 17.19
N ALA A 223 30.08 -29.93 17.57
CA ALA A 223 29.28 -30.58 18.62
C ALA A 223 29.50 -30.01 20.03
N GLN A 224 30.66 -29.40 20.29
CA GLN A 224 31.00 -28.80 21.58
C GLN A 224 30.64 -27.32 21.64
N LEU A 225 30.41 -26.67 20.51
CA LEU A 225 30.12 -25.24 20.43
C LEU A 225 28.93 -24.81 21.31
N PRO A 226 27.79 -25.54 21.36
CA PRO A 226 26.68 -25.21 22.27
C PRO A 226 27.09 -25.14 23.75
N SER A 227 28.01 -26.02 24.18
CA SER A 227 28.48 -26.07 25.57
C SER A 227 29.40 -24.92 25.95
N ARG A 228 29.92 -24.17 24.96
CA ARG A 228 30.78 -23.01 25.20
C ARG A 228 30.01 -21.72 25.43
N VAL A 229 28.72 -21.69 25.13
CA VAL A 229 27.88 -20.49 25.28
C VAL A 229 27.35 -20.41 26.72
N PRO A 230 27.73 -19.38 27.50
CA PRO A 230 27.22 -19.22 28.85
C PRO A 230 25.71 -18.91 28.84
N ARG A 231 25.02 -19.38 29.88
CA ARG A 231 23.57 -19.17 30.03
C ARG A 231 23.23 -17.94 30.87
N ASP A 232 24.21 -17.32 31.49
CA ASP A 232 24.10 -16.29 32.52
C ASP A 232 24.74 -14.96 32.12
N ALA A 233 25.65 -14.96 31.14
CA ALA A 233 26.35 -13.77 30.69
C ALA A 233 26.51 -13.72 29.17
N ALA A 234 26.58 -12.51 28.62
CA ALA A 234 26.76 -12.30 27.18
C ALA A 234 28.22 -12.54 26.77
N ARG A 235 28.47 -13.07 25.57
CA ARG A 235 29.84 -13.28 25.07
C ARG A 235 29.92 -13.05 23.56
N TYR A 236 31.14 -12.74 23.13
CA TYR A 236 31.50 -12.84 21.72
C TYR A 236 32.30 -14.10 21.48
N HIS A 237 32.06 -14.70 20.32
CA HIS A 237 32.75 -15.90 19.91
C HIS A 237 33.23 -15.73 18.47
N PHE A 238 34.46 -16.14 18.22
CA PHE A 238 34.95 -16.38 16.87
C PHE A 238 35.21 -17.86 16.74
N PHE A 239 34.58 -18.48 15.75
CA PHE A 239 34.65 -19.91 15.53
C PHE A 239 35.06 -20.21 14.10
N LEU A 240 36.10 -21.03 13.92
CA LEU A 240 36.56 -21.52 12.62
C LEU A 240 35.68 -22.71 12.22
N TYR A 241 34.63 -22.44 11.46
CA TYR A 241 33.69 -23.44 11.00
C TYR A 241 34.25 -24.21 9.80
N LYS A 242 34.76 -25.42 10.08
CA LYS A 242 35.21 -26.38 9.07
C LYS A 242 34.02 -27.19 8.58
N HIS A 243 33.67 -27.05 7.31
CA HIS A 243 32.50 -27.69 6.72
C HIS A 243 32.72 -27.99 5.24
N THR A 244 31.89 -28.87 4.67
CA THR A 244 31.91 -29.19 3.24
C THR A 244 30.71 -28.54 2.57
N HIS A 245 30.94 -27.75 1.52
CA HIS A 245 29.90 -27.12 0.71
C HIS A 245 30.13 -27.47 -0.77
N GLU A 246 29.12 -28.01 -1.44
CA GLU A 246 29.18 -28.40 -2.86
C GLU A 246 30.34 -29.33 -3.26
N GLY A 247 30.90 -30.07 -2.29
CA GLY A 247 32.01 -31.01 -2.50
C GLY A 247 33.38 -30.48 -2.06
N ASP A 248 33.50 -29.18 -1.82
CA ASP A 248 34.73 -28.54 -1.36
C ASP A 248 34.76 -28.37 0.16
N THR A 249 35.90 -28.64 0.79
CA THR A 249 36.12 -28.38 2.22
C THR A 249 36.51 -26.93 2.45
N LEU A 250 35.63 -26.18 3.12
CA LEU A 250 35.80 -24.78 3.44
C LEU A 250 36.07 -24.59 4.94
N GLU A 251 36.88 -23.58 5.26
CA GLU A 251 37.14 -23.14 6.63
C GLU A 251 36.76 -21.66 6.73
N SER A 252 35.58 -21.40 7.30
CA SER A 252 35.00 -20.06 7.36
C SER A 252 34.95 -19.57 8.81
N VAL A 253 35.37 -18.33 9.06
CA VAL A 253 35.28 -17.74 10.40
C VAL A 253 33.87 -17.19 10.60
N VAL A 254 33.19 -17.69 11.62
CA VAL A 254 31.85 -17.24 12.03
C VAL A 254 31.99 -16.45 13.32
N PHE A 255 31.46 -15.24 13.32
CA PHE A 255 31.29 -14.44 14.53
C PHE A 255 29.92 -14.74 15.14
N ILE A 256 29.90 -15.02 16.43
CA ILE A 256 28.67 -15.29 17.19
C ILE A 256 28.61 -14.32 18.35
N TYR A 257 27.49 -13.63 18.48
CA TYR A 257 27.13 -12.85 19.64
C TYR A 257 26.05 -13.60 20.42
N SER A 258 26.41 -14.12 21.59
CA SER A 258 25.47 -14.79 22.49
C SER A 258 24.94 -13.81 23.54
N MET A 259 23.61 -13.75 23.66
CA MET A 259 22.94 -12.87 24.60
C MET A 259 21.77 -13.61 25.27
N PRO A 260 21.92 -14.11 26.51
CA PRO A 260 20.88 -14.88 27.22
C PRO A 260 19.70 -14.02 27.75
N GLY A 261 19.41 -12.90 27.08
CA GLY A 261 18.26 -12.04 27.33
C GLY A 261 18.27 -11.35 28.69
N TYR A 262 17.22 -11.57 29.48
CA TYR A 262 16.96 -10.89 30.76
C TYR A 262 17.89 -11.31 31.92
N LYS A 263 18.73 -12.33 31.72
CA LYS A 263 19.75 -12.71 32.71
C LYS A 263 20.91 -11.72 32.77
N CYS A 264 21.18 -11.01 31.68
CA CYS A 264 22.12 -9.90 31.64
C CYS A 264 21.46 -8.60 32.11
N SER A 265 22.24 -7.68 32.67
CA SER A 265 21.75 -6.34 33.01
C SER A 265 21.48 -5.51 31.75
N ILE A 266 20.64 -4.45 31.83
CA ILE A 266 20.45 -3.52 30.70
C ILE A 266 21.78 -2.90 30.26
N LYS A 267 22.64 -2.53 31.23
CA LYS A 267 23.98 -1.98 30.97
C LYS A 267 24.82 -2.95 30.15
N GLU A 268 24.89 -4.22 30.57
CA GLU A 268 25.62 -5.26 29.84
C GLU A 268 25.07 -5.43 28.42
N ARG A 269 23.75 -5.60 28.26
CA ARG A 269 23.14 -5.77 26.94
C ARG A 269 23.44 -4.63 25.98
N MET A 270 23.32 -3.39 26.46
CA MET A 270 23.59 -2.20 25.66
C MET A 270 25.07 -2.08 25.29
N LEU A 271 25.99 -2.37 26.21
CA LEU A 271 27.43 -2.29 25.94
C LEU A 271 27.88 -3.34 24.93
N TYR A 272 27.44 -4.60 25.06
CA TYR A 272 27.73 -5.61 24.04
C TYR A 272 27.13 -5.17 22.68
N SER A 273 25.83 -4.89 22.57
CA SER A 273 25.26 -4.48 21.27
C SER A 273 25.92 -3.25 20.65
N SER A 274 26.39 -2.29 21.45
CA SER A 274 27.06 -1.07 20.97
C SER A 274 28.52 -1.26 20.59
N CYS A 275 29.24 -2.19 21.24
CA CYS A 275 30.65 -2.47 20.94
C CYS A 275 30.84 -3.40 19.74
N LYS A 276 29.80 -4.17 19.37
CA LYS A 276 29.85 -5.17 18.31
C LYS A 276 30.35 -4.62 16.98
N SER A 277 29.81 -3.48 16.52
CA SER A 277 30.19 -2.90 15.21
C SER A 277 31.67 -2.52 15.18
N ARG A 278 32.16 -1.79 16.19
CA ARG A 278 33.55 -1.36 16.27
C ARG A 278 34.53 -2.51 16.43
N LEU A 279 34.17 -3.53 17.20
CA LEU A 279 34.97 -4.74 17.32
C LEU A 279 35.13 -5.43 15.95
N LEU A 280 34.03 -5.61 15.22
CA LEU A 280 34.06 -6.24 13.90
C LEU A 280 34.83 -5.41 12.88
N ASP A 281 34.64 -4.09 12.88
CA ASP A 281 35.38 -3.17 12.02
C ASP A 281 36.89 -3.28 12.28
N SER A 282 37.33 -3.28 13.55
CA SER A 282 38.74 -3.44 13.93
C SER A 282 39.29 -4.82 13.53
N VAL A 283 38.52 -5.89 13.70
CA VAL A 283 38.92 -7.25 13.29
C VAL A 283 39.09 -7.37 11.77
N GLU A 284 38.19 -6.78 10.99
CA GLU A 284 38.25 -6.81 9.53
C GLU A 284 39.33 -5.84 8.98
N GLN A 285 39.52 -4.66 9.56
CA GLN A 285 40.46 -3.64 9.08
C GLN A 285 41.89 -3.83 9.60
N ASP A 286 42.06 -3.95 10.92
CA ASP A 286 43.38 -3.97 11.57
C ASP A 286 44.01 -5.37 11.50
N PHE A 287 43.21 -6.41 11.71
CA PHE A 287 43.68 -7.79 11.71
C PHE A 287 43.51 -8.47 10.34
N GLN A 288 42.73 -7.89 9.42
CA GLN A 288 42.39 -8.47 8.11
C GLN A 288 41.89 -9.91 8.25
N LEU A 289 41.00 -10.14 9.22
CA LEU A 289 40.33 -11.41 9.41
C LEU A 289 38.95 -11.34 8.75
N GLU A 290 38.77 -12.09 7.67
CA GLU A 290 37.49 -12.14 6.96
C GLU A 290 36.45 -12.94 7.76
N ILE A 291 35.33 -12.29 8.10
CA ILE A 291 34.22 -12.90 8.85
C ILE A 291 33.14 -13.27 7.85
N ALA A 292 32.98 -14.58 7.60
CA ALA A 292 32.02 -15.09 6.61
C ALA A 292 30.57 -14.83 7.02
N LYS A 293 30.27 -14.93 8.32
CA LYS A 293 28.91 -14.71 8.83
C LYS A 293 28.93 -14.16 10.26
N LYS A 294 27.99 -13.25 10.53
CA LYS A 294 27.73 -12.63 11.84
C LYS A 294 26.38 -13.15 12.34
N ILE A 295 26.39 -13.92 13.41
CA ILE A 295 25.21 -14.60 13.97
C ILE A 295 24.93 -14.04 15.37
N GLU A 296 23.65 -13.83 15.70
CA GLU A 296 23.20 -13.47 17.05
C GLU A 296 22.27 -14.56 17.56
N ILE A 297 22.52 -15.06 18.77
CA ILE A 297 21.76 -16.17 19.37
C ILE A 297 21.33 -15.84 20.81
N GLY A 298 20.19 -16.40 21.22
CA GLY A 298 19.70 -16.32 22.59
C GLY A 298 20.19 -17.48 23.47
N ASP A 299 20.28 -18.68 22.89
CA ASP A 299 20.73 -19.89 23.57
C ASP A 299 21.77 -20.66 22.75
N GLY A 300 22.75 -21.27 23.44
CA GLY A 300 23.77 -22.11 22.82
C GLY A 300 23.21 -23.34 22.12
N ALA A 301 22.03 -23.82 22.54
CA ALA A 301 21.35 -24.96 21.92
C ALA A 301 20.96 -24.71 20.44
N GLU A 302 20.86 -23.45 20.01
CA GLU A 302 20.58 -23.07 18.62
C GLU A 302 21.75 -23.41 17.68
N LEU A 303 22.98 -23.49 18.20
CA LEU A 303 24.22 -23.72 17.44
C LEU A 303 24.39 -25.19 17.00
N THR A 304 23.44 -25.68 16.21
CA THR A 304 23.52 -26.98 15.56
C THR A 304 24.34 -26.90 14.26
N ALA A 305 24.84 -28.05 13.78
CA ALA A 305 25.54 -28.11 12.50
C ALA A 305 24.65 -27.65 11.32
N GLU A 306 23.36 -28.00 11.36
CA GLU A 306 22.37 -27.60 10.37
C GLU A 306 22.14 -26.08 10.38
N PHE A 307 21.97 -25.50 11.58
CA PHE A 307 21.79 -24.05 11.74
C PHE A 307 23.00 -23.25 11.23
N LEU A 308 24.22 -23.67 11.60
CA LEU A 308 25.44 -23.02 11.10
C LEU A 308 25.57 -23.14 9.58
N TYR A 309 25.23 -24.31 9.01
CA TYR A 309 25.26 -24.49 7.56
C TYR A 309 24.25 -23.59 6.85
N ASP A 310 23.00 -23.53 7.32
CA ASP A 310 21.94 -22.72 6.73
C ASP A 310 22.23 -21.21 6.85
N GLU A 311 22.86 -20.77 7.94
CA GLU A 311 23.25 -19.37 8.11
C GLU A 311 24.43 -18.96 7.22
N VAL A 312 25.43 -19.83 7.07
CA VAL A 312 26.59 -19.57 6.19
C VAL A 312 26.18 -19.69 4.72
N HIS A 313 25.28 -20.64 4.39
CA HIS A 313 24.81 -20.94 3.04
C HIS A 313 23.27 -20.87 2.96
N PRO A 314 22.69 -19.67 2.82
CA PRO A 314 21.25 -19.50 2.79
C PRO A 314 20.59 -20.29 1.67
N LYS A 315 19.55 -21.07 2.01
CA LYS A 315 18.74 -21.78 1.03
C LYS A 315 18.05 -20.79 0.10
N GLN A 316 18.24 -20.95 -1.20
CA GLN A 316 17.47 -20.17 -2.18
C GLN A 316 15.99 -20.55 -2.07
N HIS A 317 15.12 -19.58 -1.78
CA HIS A 317 13.68 -19.81 -1.79
C HIS A 317 13.19 -19.99 -3.24
N ALA A 318 13.29 -21.21 -3.75
CA ALA A 318 13.10 -21.51 -5.16
C ALA A 318 11.65 -21.33 -5.65
N PHE A 319 10.63 -21.37 -4.79
CA PHE A 319 9.25 -21.17 -5.23
C PHE A 319 8.29 -20.94 -4.05
N LYS A 320 7.46 -19.88 -4.10
CA LYS A 320 6.27 -19.79 -3.24
C LYS A 320 5.21 -20.74 -3.78
N GLN A 321 4.93 -21.81 -3.04
CA GLN A 321 3.85 -22.73 -3.41
C GLN A 321 2.52 -21.98 -3.47
N ALA A 322 1.92 -21.91 -4.66
CA ALA A 322 0.61 -21.34 -4.87
C ALA A 322 -0.45 -22.46 -4.85
N PHE A 323 -1.50 -22.28 -4.06
CA PHE A 323 -2.64 -23.19 -4.06
C PHE A 323 -3.35 -23.17 -5.42
N ALA A 324 -3.81 -24.33 -5.87
CA ALA A 324 -4.57 -24.43 -7.10
C ALA A 324 -5.88 -23.62 -6.99
N LYS A 325 -6.17 -22.79 -8.01
CA LYS A 325 -7.45 -22.09 -8.10
C LYS A 325 -8.59 -23.14 -8.17
N PRO A 326 -9.78 -22.85 -7.59
CA PRO A 326 -10.94 -23.74 -7.69
C PRO A 326 -11.24 -24.15 -9.13
N LYS A 327 -11.81 -25.34 -9.31
CA LYS A 327 -12.31 -25.77 -10.63
C LYS A 327 -13.34 -24.75 -11.11
N GLY A 328 -13.17 -24.26 -12.35
CA GLY A 328 -14.11 -23.32 -12.95
C GLY A 328 -15.51 -23.94 -13.16
N PRO A 329 -16.49 -23.15 -13.62
CA PRO A 329 -17.85 -23.62 -13.89
C PRO A 329 -17.85 -24.92 -14.72
N GLY A 330 -18.59 -25.93 -14.26
CA GLY A 330 -18.72 -27.21 -14.97
C GLY A 330 -19.39 -27.03 -16.34
N GLY A 331 -18.96 -27.79 -17.34
CA GLY A 331 -19.61 -27.82 -18.66
C GLY A 331 -19.28 -26.66 -19.61
N LYS A 332 -18.18 -25.90 -19.40
CA LYS A 332 -17.74 -24.87 -20.36
C LYS A 332 -17.48 -25.48 -21.74
N ARG A 333 -18.39 -25.21 -22.67
CA ARG A 333 -18.24 -25.52 -24.10
C ARG A 333 -17.41 -24.42 -24.76
N GLY A 334 -16.12 -24.63 -24.92
CA GLY A 334 -15.22 -23.75 -25.68
C GLY A 334 -13.93 -23.40 -24.94
N HIS A 335 -12.86 -23.23 -25.72
CA HIS A 335 -11.57 -22.74 -25.22
C HIS A 335 -11.69 -21.31 -24.69
N LYS A 336 -10.87 -20.96 -23.68
CA LYS A 336 -10.76 -19.56 -23.24
C LYS A 336 -10.31 -18.72 -24.43
N ARG A 337 -11.16 -17.79 -24.84
CA ARG A 337 -10.83 -16.81 -25.87
C ARG A 337 -10.46 -15.50 -25.18
N LEU A 338 -9.50 -14.80 -25.76
CA LEU A 338 -9.22 -13.43 -25.36
C LEU A 338 -10.38 -12.56 -25.87
N ILE A 339 -11.03 -11.83 -24.97
CA ILE A 339 -12.08 -10.88 -25.34
C ILE A 339 -11.38 -9.56 -25.64
N ARG A 340 -10.89 -9.39 -26.87
CA ARG A 340 -10.38 -8.10 -27.35
C ARG A 340 -11.54 -7.29 -27.90
N GLY A 341 -11.62 -6.01 -27.54
CA GLY A 341 -12.52 -5.07 -28.20
C GLY A 341 -12.00 -4.70 -29.59
N PRO A 342 -12.87 -4.33 -30.55
CA PRO A 342 -12.47 -4.01 -31.93
C PRO A 342 -11.59 -2.75 -32.10
N GLY A 343 -11.05 -2.14 -31.03
CA GLY A 343 -10.14 -0.99 -31.07
C GLY A 343 -8.74 -1.23 -30.46
N GLU A 344 -8.42 -2.47 -30.05
CA GLU A 344 -7.08 -2.84 -29.53
C GLU A 344 -6.21 -3.55 -30.57
N ASN A 345 -6.66 -3.61 -31.83
CA ASN A 345 -5.76 -3.94 -32.92
C ASN A 345 -5.14 -2.62 -33.35
N GLY A 346 -3.88 -2.39 -32.95
CA GLY A 346 -3.08 -1.32 -33.53
C GLY A 346 -3.22 -1.36 -35.04
N GLU A 347 -3.67 -0.25 -35.61
CA GLU A 347 -3.44 0.02 -37.02
C GLU A 347 -1.92 0.07 -37.17
N ASP A 348 -1.34 -1.03 -37.67
CA ASP A 348 -0.07 -0.95 -38.36
C ASP A 348 -0.28 -0.03 -39.56
N SER A 349 0.17 1.22 -39.43
CA SER A 349 0.44 2.15 -40.52
C SER A 349 1.76 2.86 -40.25
#